data_AF-A0A9W9S0Y1-F1
#
_entry.id   AF-A0A9W9S0Y1-F1
#
_cell.length_a   1.000
_cell.length_b   1.000
_cell.length_c   1.000
_cell.angle_alpha   90.00
_cell.angle_beta   90.00
_cell.angle_gamma   90.00
#
_symmetry.space_group_name_H-M   'P 1'
#
loop_
_entity.id
_entity.type
_entity.pdbx_description
1 polymer ?
#
loop_
_entity_poly.entity_id
_entity_poly.type
_entity_poly.pdbx_seq_one_letter_code
_entity_poly.pdbx_strand_id
1 'polypeptide(L)'
;MSSVSEPTTVAAKAVVDPGSPACSDTTLHDGDVAIEKCHSKVMEALELDFPPATKTELDLEAQTTEPRRQPKIFASVRYAVLTLYRRLFTLVFLANLGFFIAVMVKKDNQTALSLINASATNLLVCGLARQPLVVNAIFFVVLSMPRSAPLLLRRTAAKVYHYGGVHSGCGVASLVWYVGFVGVLSREYWSPSPGPAIVSTMAPVILSYIILAVLLAIIVVAHPAVRMKRHDYFELTHRFSGWLVVALFFALLLIVSHEASQSQGKPLAKFLISLPSFWFLIITIIAIIQPWLLLRKVAVRAEPLSTHATRLHFDHAITTFGKGIQLSKHPLRDWHSFATFPDAAPAGPNGSPSFSCLVSKAGDWTAETIQNPPTHLWKRGVLLYGFAYAMRVFRRVIVVTTGSGIGPCLSFLGDDNRPALRVLWQTRAPLKTYGEGVMNLVRRMDPDPIVLDTDQVGRVDMLPLILQQVKEFEAEAVCVISNPKLTARIVYDLEARGTPAFGPIFDS
;
A
#
# COMPACT_ATOMS: atom_id res chain seq x y z
N MET A 1 -43.55 62.93 31.38
CA MET A 1 -44.57 62.81 32.45
C MET A 1 -44.59 61.37 32.93
N SER A 2 -45.07 61.16 34.17
CA SER A 2 -45.37 59.92 34.92
C SER A 2 -45.49 58.61 34.12
N SER A 3 -44.95 57.45 34.53
CA SER A 3 -45.08 56.73 35.83
C SER A 3 -46.52 56.23 36.10
N VAL A 4 -46.79 55.06 36.71
CA VAL A 4 -45.97 53.88 37.11
C VAL A 4 -46.94 52.69 37.34
N SER A 5 -46.53 51.44 37.10
CA SER A 5 -46.89 50.25 37.94
C SER A 5 -46.38 48.92 37.37
N GLU A 6 -45.75 48.13 38.24
CA GLU A 6 -45.61 46.67 38.19
C GLU A 6 -46.68 46.07 39.15
N PRO A 7 -46.91 44.75 39.30
CA PRO A 7 -45.99 43.97 40.18
C PRO A 7 -45.95 42.41 40.04
N THR A 8 -45.02 41.83 40.81
CA THR A 8 -45.05 40.50 41.46
C THR A 8 -44.82 39.21 40.64
N THR A 9 -43.64 38.61 40.87
CA THR A 9 -43.36 37.17 40.76
C THR A 9 -43.47 36.47 42.13
N VAL A 10 -43.71 35.15 42.15
CA VAL A 10 -43.51 34.26 43.31
C VAL A 10 -42.87 32.95 42.83
N ALA A 11 -42.00 32.31 43.62
CA ALA A 11 -41.18 31.17 43.20
C ALA A 11 -40.87 30.16 44.32
N ALA A 12 -40.54 28.92 43.94
CA ALA A 12 -39.80 27.94 44.75
C ALA A 12 -38.98 27.04 43.80
N LYS A 13 -37.64 27.12 43.76
CA LYS A 13 -36.60 26.61 44.71
C LYS A 13 -36.30 25.10 44.59
N ALA A 14 -35.12 24.79 44.05
CA ALA A 14 -34.33 23.58 44.35
C ALA A 14 -32.82 23.90 44.17
N VAL A 15 -32.01 23.54 45.17
CA VAL A 15 -30.58 23.89 45.37
C VAL A 15 -30.07 22.98 46.52
N VAL A 16 -28.83 22.48 46.63
CA VAL A 16 -27.67 22.19 45.73
C VAL A 16 -26.73 21.26 46.59
N ASP A 17 -25.62 20.60 46.23
CA ASP A 17 -24.51 20.88 45.29
C ASP A 17 -23.96 19.56 44.62
N PRO A 18 -22.66 19.18 44.47
CA PRO A 18 -22.24 18.19 43.45
C PRO A 18 -21.46 16.94 43.97
N GLY A 19 -21.01 16.07 43.05
CA GLY A 19 -19.92 15.12 43.30
C GLY A 19 -20.02 13.77 42.57
N SER A 20 -19.05 13.45 41.70
CA SER A 20 -18.92 12.14 41.06
C SER A 20 -17.46 11.68 41.07
N PRO A 21 -17.09 10.62 41.81
CA PRO A 21 -15.87 9.86 41.54
C PRO A 21 -16.09 8.92 40.34
N ALA A 22 -15.01 8.42 39.75
CA ALA A 22 -15.06 7.50 38.61
C ALA A 22 -14.57 6.09 38.98
N CYS A 23 -14.95 5.09 38.17
CA CYS A 23 -14.13 3.99 37.62
C CYS A 23 -14.74 2.57 37.74
N SER A 24 -14.23 1.68 36.88
CA SER A 24 -14.31 0.20 36.87
C SER A 24 -15.56 -0.49 36.30
N ASP A 25 -15.44 -1.80 36.09
CA ASP A 25 -15.94 -2.52 34.91
C ASP A 25 -16.97 -3.63 35.17
N THR A 26 -17.62 -4.08 34.08
CA THR A 26 -18.25 -5.40 33.87
C THR A 26 -19.43 -5.84 34.76
N THR A 27 -20.59 -6.04 34.13
CA THR A 27 -21.13 -7.39 33.83
C THR A 27 -22.30 -7.35 32.84
N LEU A 28 -22.68 -8.51 32.30
CA LEU A 28 -23.83 -8.71 31.39
C LEU A 28 -24.98 -9.37 32.15
N HIS A 29 -26.20 -8.83 32.09
CA HIS A 29 -27.40 -9.52 31.56
C HIS A 29 -28.66 -8.63 31.59
N ASP A 30 -29.67 -9.08 30.84
CA ASP A 30 -31.10 -8.74 30.88
C ASP A 30 -31.52 -7.27 30.65
N GLY A 31 -31.92 -6.97 29.40
CA GLY A 31 -32.62 -5.73 29.03
C GLY A 31 -33.45 -5.78 27.73
N ASP A 32 -33.21 -6.76 26.85
CA ASP A 32 -33.62 -6.70 25.43
C ASP A 32 -35.13 -6.77 25.15
N VAL A 33 -35.95 -7.22 26.11
CA VAL A 33 -37.42 -7.39 25.92
C VAL A 33 -38.21 -6.08 26.14
N ALA A 34 -37.61 -5.06 26.78
CA ALA A 34 -38.33 -3.83 27.15
C ALA A 34 -38.33 -2.74 26.06
N ILE A 35 -37.32 -2.71 25.20
CA ILE A 35 -37.09 -1.58 24.27
C ILE A 35 -37.94 -1.71 23.00
N GLU A 36 -38.15 -2.93 22.50
CA GLU A 36 -38.89 -3.25 21.27
C GLU A 36 -40.30 -2.61 21.24
N LYS A 37 -41.03 -2.70 22.35
CA LYS A 37 -42.40 -2.18 22.47
C LYS A 37 -42.51 -0.65 22.49
N CYS A 38 -41.42 0.07 22.71
CA CYS A 38 -41.43 1.54 22.70
C CYS A 38 -41.18 2.10 21.29
N HIS A 39 -40.26 1.47 20.54
CA HIS A 39 -39.90 1.90 19.18
C HIS A 39 -41.09 1.85 18.19
N SER A 40 -41.93 0.81 18.29
CA SER A 40 -43.05 0.59 17.36
C SER A 40 -44.15 1.67 17.39
N LYS A 41 -44.19 2.56 18.38
CA LYS A 41 -45.21 3.63 18.51
C LYS A 41 -44.74 5.03 18.08
N VAL A 42 -43.48 5.18 17.70
CA VAL A 42 -42.91 6.49 17.31
C VAL A 42 -42.76 6.63 15.79
N MET A 43 -42.76 5.52 15.04
CA MET A 43 -42.61 5.53 13.58
C MET A 43 -43.90 5.83 12.79
N GLU A 44 -45.07 5.86 13.44
CA GLU A 44 -46.39 6.01 12.80
C GLU A 44 -46.82 7.49 12.61
N ALA A 45 -45.93 8.45 12.86
CA ALA A 45 -46.30 9.87 13.05
C ALA A 45 -45.57 10.90 12.16
N LEU A 46 -44.66 10.48 11.27
CA LEU A 46 -43.84 11.39 10.45
C LEU A 46 -43.60 10.86 9.02
N GLU A 47 -44.69 10.71 8.25
CA GLU A 47 -44.59 10.64 6.79
C GLU A 47 -44.54 12.07 6.21
N LEU A 48 -43.53 12.35 5.38
CA LEU A 48 -43.42 13.55 4.54
C LEU A 48 -42.85 13.13 3.18
N ASP A 49 -43.54 13.51 2.11
CA ASP A 49 -43.34 12.94 0.78
C ASP A 49 -41.94 13.17 0.17
N PHE A 50 -41.33 12.08 -0.28
CA PHE A 50 -40.32 12.08 -1.33
C PHE A 50 -40.61 10.95 -2.31
N PRO A 51 -40.55 11.19 -3.64
CA PRO A 51 -40.91 10.17 -4.64
C PRO A 51 -39.95 8.97 -4.61
N PRO A 52 -40.44 7.75 -4.86
CA PRO A 52 -39.67 6.54 -4.64
C PRO A 52 -38.57 6.35 -5.69
N ALA A 53 -37.32 6.50 -5.27
CA ALA A 53 -36.21 5.80 -5.92
C ALA A 53 -36.43 4.28 -5.75
N THR A 54 -36.17 3.51 -6.81
CA THR A 54 -36.42 2.06 -6.83
C THR A 54 -35.56 1.34 -5.79
N LYS A 55 -36.13 1.05 -4.61
CA LYS A 55 -35.49 0.20 -3.61
C LYS A 55 -35.46 -1.23 -4.13
N THR A 56 -34.31 -1.67 -4.61
CA THR A 56 -34.00 -3.09 -4.70
C THR A 56 -33.92 -3.62 -3.27
N GLU A 57 -35.01 -4.21 -2.76
CA GLU A 57 -35.01 -4.84 -1.44
C GLU A 57 -34.02 -6.00 -1.44
N LEU A 58 -32.90 -5.80 -0.74
CA LEU A 58 -31.82 -6.76 -0.70
C LEU A 58 -32.15 -7.87 0.30
N ASP A 59 -32.85 -8.90 -0.18
CA ASP A 59 -33.17 -10.09 0.60
C ASP A 59 -31.91 -10.70 1.24
N LEU A 60 -31.79 -10.54 2.56
CA LEU A 60 -30.66 -11.04 3.35
C LEU A 60 -30.81 -12.54 3.68
N GLU A 61 -32.02 -13.09 3.59
CA GLU A 61 -32.33 -14.48 3.92
C GLU A 61 -32.05 -15.42 2.71
N ALA A 62 -32.35 -14.95 1.49
CA ALA A 62 -32.00 -15.60 0.23
C ALA A 62 -30.48 -15.80 0.01
N GLN A 63 -29.62 -15.17 0.81
CA GLN A 63 -28.18 -15.46 0.82
C GLN A 63 -27.83 -16.92 1.15
N THR A 64 -28.79 -17.68 1.69
CA THR A 64 -28.64 -19.08 2.08
C THR A 64 -28.87 -20.08 0.93
N THR A 65 -29.68 -19.75 -0.08
CA THR A 65 -30.21 -20.72 -1.07
C THR A 65 -29.37 -20.90 -2.34
N GLU A 66 -28.42 -20.01 -2.63
CA GLU A 66 -27.61 -20.06 -3.85
C GLU A 66 -26.56 -21.20 -3.83
N PRO A 67 -26.51 -22.09 -4.85
CA PRO A 67 -25.60 -23.24 -4.89
C PRO A 67 -24.13 -22.81 -4.99
N ARG A 68 -23.48 -22.76 -3.81
CA ARG A 68 -22.08 -22.37 -3.59
C ARG A 68 -21.10 -23.24 -4.41
N ARG A 69 -20.73 -22.78 -5.62
CA ARG A 69 -19.64 -23.34 -6.45
C ARG A 69 -18.47 -23.79 -5.57
N GLN A 70 -18.13 -25.07 -5.58
CA GLN A 70 -17.11 -25.61 -4.68
C GLN A 70 -15.70 -25.05 -5.02
N PRO A 71 -14.84 -24.84 -4.03
CA PRO A 71 -13.46 -24.41 -4.26
C PRO A 71 -12.67 -25.50 -4.99
N LYS A 72 -11.81 -25.12 -5.94
CA LYS A 72 -10.97 -26.08 -6.67
C LYS A 72 -10.02 -26.82 -5.72
N ILE A 73 -9.82 -28.12 -5.93
CA ILE A 73 -9.03 -29.03 -5.06
C ILE A 73 -7.66 -28.42 -4.66
N PHE A 74 -6.90 -27.89 -5.63
CA PHE A 74 -5.59 -27.28 -5.39
C PHE A 74 -5.61 -25.79 -5.04
N ALA A 75 -6.77 -25.20 -4.71
CA ALA A 75 -6.90 -23.76 -4.45
C ALA A 75 -6.09 -23.30 -3.22
N SER A 76 -6.06 -24.06 -2.13
CA SER A 76 -5.27 -23.72 -0.94
C SER A 76 -3.78 -23.59 -1.26
N VAL A 77 -3.20 -24.61 -1.91
CA VAL A 77 -1.80 -24.58 -2.35
C VAL A 77 -1.54 -23.44 -3.33
N ARG A 78 -2.44 -23.21 -4.31
CA ARG A 78 -2.28 -22.21 -5.35
C ARG A 78 -2.43 -20.76 -4.86
N TYR A 79 -3.33 -20.48 -3.92
CA TYR A 79 -3.74 -19.12 -3.57
C TYR A 79 -3.36 -18.70 -2.14
N ALA A 80 -3.27 -19.62 -1.17
CA ALA A 80 -2.80 -19.32 0.19
C ALA A 80 -1.30 -19.60 0.38
N VAL A 81 -0.78 -20.73 -0.12
CA VAL A 81 0.64 -21.08 0.02
C VAL A 81 1.48 -20.38 -1.05
N LEU A 82 1.26 -20.68 -2.33
CA LEU A 82 2.01 -20.15 -3.47
C LEU A 82 1.38 -18.86 -4.02
N THR A 83 1.29 -17.82 -3.20
CA THR A 83 0.89 -16.47 -3.65
C THR A 83 1.80 -15.98 -4.79
N LEU A 84 1.33 -15.11 -5.69
CA LEU A 84 2.14 -14.67 -6.84
C LEU A 84 3.44 -13.97 -6.39
N TYR A 85 3.37 -13.17 -5.33
CA TYR A 85 4.54 -12.60 -4.63
C TYR A 85 5.57 -13.68 -4.28
N ARG A 86 5.15 -14.78 -3.64
CA ARG A 86 6.04 -15.89 -3.24
C ARG A 86 6.60 -16.65 -4.45
N ARG A 87 5.84 -16.79 -5.55
CA ARG A 87 6.35 -17.40 -6.79
C ARG A 87 7.39 -16.53 -7.48
N LEU A 88 7.17 -15.22 -7.57
CA LEU A 88 8.14 -14.27 -8.11
C LEU A 88 9.43 -14.26 -7.27
N PHE A 89 9.31 -14.22 -5.95
CA PHE A 89 10.44 -14.39 -5.02
C PHE A 89 11.20 -15.70 -5.29
N THR A 90 10.49 -16.83 -5.32
CA THR A 90 11.11 -18.17 -5.48
C THR A 90 11.77 -18.33 -6.85
N LEU A 91 11.16 -17.82 -7.92
CA LEU A 91 11.74 -17.85 -9.27
C LEU A 91 13.04 -17.03 -9.34
N VAL A 92 13.02 -15.80 -8.84
CA VAL A 92 14.20 -14.91 -8.81
C VAL A 92 15.30 -15.49 -7.92
N PHE A 93 14.94 -16.06 -6.76
CA PHE A 93 15.89 -16.66 -5.84
C PHE A 93 16.52 -17.95 -6.39
N LEU A 94 15.72 -18.89 -6.93
CA LEU A 94 16.23 -20.14 -7.47
C LEU A 94 17.08 -19.93 -8.75
N ALA A 95 16.71 -18.98 -9.60
CA ALA A 95 17.54 -18.61 -10.74
C ALA A 95 18.92 -18.10 -10.29
N ASN A 96 18.94 -17.17 -9.32
CA ASN A 96 20.19 -16.70 -8.72
C ASN A 96 21.00 -17.82 -8.06
N LEU A 97 20.35 -18.72 -7.32
CA LEU A 97 21.00 -19.84 -6.65
C LEU A 97 21.64 -20.82 -7.66
N GLY A 98 20.98 -21.09 -8.78
CA GLY A 98 21.54 -21.89 -9.88
C GLY A 98 22.81 -21.27 -10.47
N PHE A 99 22.79 -19.96 -10.77
CA PHE A 99 23.99 -19.24 -11.24
C PHE A 99 25.09 -19.17 -10.17
N PHE A 100 24.73 -18.99 -8.90
CA PHE A 100 25.69 -19.00 -7.77
C PHE A 100 26.43 -20.33 -7.67
N ILE A 101 25.70 -21.45 -7.72
CA ILE A 101 26.29 -22.80 -7.71
C ILE A 101 27.20 -22.99 -8.93
N ALA A 102 26.76 -22.58 -10.13
CA ALA A 102 27.57 -22.71 -11.35
C ALA A 102 28.91 -21.94 -11.26
N VAL A 103 28.90 -20.69 -10.76
CA VAL A 103 30.11 -19.88 -10.54
C VAL A 103 31.02 -20.53 -9.48
N MET A 104 30.46 -20.93 -8.34
CA MET A 104 31.22 -21.53 -7.22
C MET A 104 31.79 -22.92 -7.53
N VAL A 105 31.20 -23.65 -8.50
CA VAL A 105 31.75 -24.92 -9.02
C VAL A 105 32.86 -24.65 -10.04
N LYS A 106 32.72 -23.65 -10.92
CA LYS A 106 33.70 -23.34 -11.98
C LYS A 106 35.07 -22.91 -11.44
N LYS A 107 35.12 -22.18 -10.30
CA LYS A 107 36.35 -21.79 -9.58
C LYS A 107 37.43 -21.16 -10.48
N ASP A 108 37.07 -20.10 -11.20
CA ASP A 108 38.02 -19.35 -12.03
C ASP A 108 38.63 -18.13 -11.30
N ASN A 109 39.70 -17.57 -11.85
CA ASN A 109 40.37 -16.37 -11.34
C ASN A 109 39.51 -15.08 -11.47
N GLN A 110 38.26 -15.19 -11.93
CA GLN A 110 37.29 -14.09 -11.99
C GLN A 110 36.09 -14.31 -11.06
N THR A 111 36.15 -15.33 -10.20
CA THR A 111 35.04 -15.70 -9.32
C THR A 111 34.71 -14.58 -8.32
N ALA A 112 35.72 -13.93 -7.71
CA ALA A 112 35.50 -12.75 -6.85
C ALA A 112 34.76 -11.60 -7.58
N LEU A 113 35.20 -11.27 -8.81
CA LEU A 113 34.58 -10.25 -9.65
C LEU A 113 33.15 -10.64 -10.07
N SER A 114 32.92 -11.92 -10.36
CA SER A 114 31.60 -12.45 -10.73
C SER A 114 30.62 -12.35 -9.56
N LEU A 115 31.06 -12.71 -8.34
CA LEU A 115 30.26 -12.65 -7.12
C LEU A 115 29.85 -11.21 -6.76
N ILE A 116 30.79 -10.24 -6.80
CA ILE A 116 30.46 -8.83 -6.52
C ILE A 116 29.60 -8.19 -7.61
N ASN A 117 29.84 -8.50 -8.89
CA ASN A 117 28.99 -8.03 -9.98
C ASN A 117 27.55 -8.55 -9.82
N ALA A 118 27.37 -9.84 -9.56
CA ALA A 118 26.04 -10.44 -9.36
C ALA A 118 25.33 -9.91 -8.10
N SER A 119 26.06 -9.67 -7.00
CA SER A 119 25.52 -8.99 -5.81
C SER A 119 25.06 -7.56 -6.13
N ALA A 120 25.86 -6.78 -6.87
CA ALA A 120 25.54 -5.42 -7.29
C ALA A 120 24.36 -5.37 -8.29
N THR A 121 24.26 -6.32 -9.23
CA THR A 121 23.09 -6.44 -10.12
C THR A 121 21.82 -6.71 -9.32
N ASN A 122 21.85 -7.62 -8.35
CA ASN A 122 20.69 -7.90 -7.50
C ASN A 122 20.34 -6.71 -6.59
N LEU A 123 21.33 -5.99 -6.05
CA LEU A 123 21.09 -4.79 -5.26
C LEU A 123 20.44 -3.68 -6.10
N LEU A 124 20.92 -3.47 -7.33
CA LEU A 124 20.33 -2.54 -8.29
C LEU A 124 18.88 -2.91 -8.61
N VAL A 125 18.60 -4.15 -8.99
CA VAL A 125 17.22 -4.59 -9.31
C VAL A 125 16.31 -4.52 -8.08
N CYS A 126 16.82 -4.84 -6.88
CA CYS A 126 16.12 -4.67 -5.61
C CYS A 126 15.71 -3.20 -5.37
N GLY A 127 16.63 -2.24 -5.62
CA GLY A 127 16.36 -0.81 -5.50
C GLY A 127 15.38 -0.29 -6.56
N LEU A 128 15.63 -0.59 -7.84
CA LEU A 128 14.77 -0.19 -8.96
C LEU A 128 13.35 -0.74 -8.82
N ALA A 129 13.16 -1.94 -8.26
CA ALA A 129 11.84 -2.52 -7.99
C ALA A 129 11.01 -1.76 -6.93
N ARG A 130 11.58 -0.78 -6.21
CA ARG A 130 10.83 0.17 -5.35
C ARG A 130 10.88 1.62 -5.88
N GLN A 131 11.54 1.88 -7.01
CA GLN A 131 11.75 3.23 -7.52
C GLN A 131 10.49 3.80 -8.22
N PRO A 132 9.99 5.01 -7.86
CA PRO A 132 8.70 5.51 -8.35
C PRO A 132 8.52 5.55 -9.86
N LEU A 133 9.57 5.97 -10.59
CA LEU A 133 9.53 6.02 -12.06
C LEU A 133 9.48 4.62 -12.69
N VAL A 134 10.22 3.66 -12.12
CA VAL A 134 10.28 2.27 -12.60
C VAL A 134 8.96 1.54 -12.32
N VAL A 135 8.42 1.69 -11.09
CA VAL A 135 7.11 1.14 -10.73
C VAL A 135 6.02 1.72 -11.64
N ASN A 136 6.01 3.03 -11.87
CA ASN A 136 5.03 3.66 -12.76
C ASN A 136 5.18 3.20 -14.23
N ALA A 137 6.42 3.03 -14.72
CA ALA A 137 6.66 2.51 -16.07
C ALA A 137 6.20 1.05 -16.22
N ILE A 138 6.46 0.20 -15.23
CA ILE A 138 5.99 -1.19 -15.19
C ILE A 138 4.45 -1.25 -15.22
N PHE A 139 3.77 -0.46 -14.39
CA PHE A 139 2.31 -0.39 -14.39
C PHE A 139 1.76 0.13 -15.72
N PHE A 140 2.35 1.20 -16.27
CA PHE A 140 1.93 1.77 -17.55
C PHE A 140 2.07 0.76 -18.70
N VAL A 141 3.26 0.16 -18.88
CA VAL A 141 3.51 -0.79 -19.98
C VAL A 141 2.64 -2.06 -19.86
N VAL A 142 2.55 -2.66 -18.67
CA VAL A 142 1.78 -3.92 -18.48
C VAL A 142 0.27 -3.69 -18.58
N LEU A 143 -0.23 -2.50 -18.24
CA LEU A 143 -1.67 -2.19 -18.19
C LEU A 143 -2.15 -1.27 -19.33
N SER A 144 -1.28 -0.97 -20.31
CA SER A 144 -1.66 -0.40 -21.62
C SER A 144 -2.45 -1.39 -22.50
N MET A 145 -2.67 -2.61 -22.00
CA MET A 145 -3.40 -3.68 -22.67
C MET A 145 -4.88 -3.30 -22.93
N PRO A 146 -5.37 -3.41 -24.17
CA PRO A 146 -6.74 -3.03 -24.50
C PRO A 146 -7.76 -4.01 -23.89
N ARG A 147 -8.95 -3.50 -23.55
CA ARG A 147 -10.07 -4.28 -23.00
C ARG A 147 -10.56 -5.43 -23.92
N SER A 148 -10.21 -5.38 -25.21
CA SER A 148 -10.46 -6.43 -26.19
C SER A 148 -9.58 -7.67 -26.04
N ALA A 149 -8.44 -7.57 -25.34
CA ALA A 149 -7.52 -8.70 -25.17
C ALA A 149 -8.16 -9.87 -24.38
N PRO A 150 -7.66 -11.12 -24.53
CA PRO A 150 -8.21 -12.28 -23.81
C PRO A 150 -8.20 -12.09 -22.29
N LEU A 151 -9.31 -12.45 -21.62
CA LEU A 151 -9.49 -12.24 -20.17
C LEU A 151 -8.39 -12.92 -19.32
N LEU A 152 -7.83 -14.05 -19.78
CA LEU A 152 -6.70 -14.73 -19.13
C LEU A 152 -5.44 -13.85 -19.08
N LEU A 153 -5.15 -13.16 -20.19
CA LEU A 153 -4.00 -12.27 -20.29
C LEU A 153 -4.22 -11.02 -19.42
N ARG A 154 -5.40 -10.41 -19.49
CA ARG A 154 -5.80 -9.27 -18.66
C ARG A 154 -5.80 -9.59 -17.16
N ARG A 155 -6.31 -10.76 -16.76
CA ARG A 155 -6.23 -11.29 -15.37
C ARG A 155 -4.79 -11.47 -14.89
N THR A 156 -3.86 -11.77 -15.79
CA THR A 156 -2.44 -11.96 -15.45
C THR A 156 -1.72 -10.62 -15.34
N ALA A 157 -1.90 -9.73 -16.33
CA ALA A 157 -1.39 -8.36 -16.32
C ALA A 157 -1.88 -7.57 -15.09
N ALA A 158 -3.14 -7.73 -14.70
CA ALA A 158 -3.73 -7.08 -13.54
C ALA A 158 -3.07 -7.46 -12.20
N LYS A 159 -2.22 -8.50 -12.14
CA LYS A 159 -1.44 -8.86 -10.94
C LYS A 159 -0.02 -8.25 -10.91
N VAL A 160 0.27 -7.28 -11.77
CA VAL A 160 1.55 -6.55 -11.82
C VAL A 160 1.98 -6.00 -10.45
N TYR A 161 1.03 -5.62 -9.60
CA TYR A 161 1.27 -5.11 -8.25
C TYR A 161 1.94 -6.11 -7.28
N HIS A 162 2.12 -7.39 -7.65
CA HIS A 162 2.92 -8.36 -6.90
C HIS A 162 4.45 -8.24 -7.10
N TYR A 163 4.93 -7.20 -7.80
CA TYR A 163 6.36 -6.93 -8.07
C TYR A 163 7.25 -6.90 -6.83
N GLY A 164 6.71 -6.66 -5.63
CA GLY A 164 7.43 -6.76 -4.35
C GLY A 164 8.12 -8.12 -4.13
N GLY A 165 7.65 -9.19 -4.77
CA GLY A 165 8.31 -10.50 -4.77
C GLY A 165 9.68 -10.49 -5.47
N VAL A 166 9.83 -9.70 -6.54
CA VAL A 166 11.11 -9.50 -7.25
C VAL A 166 12.07 -8.70 -6.38
N HIS A 167 11.59 -7.60 -5.79
CA HIS A 167 12.36 -6.77 -4.85
C HIS A 167 12.97 -7.63 -3.72
N SER A 168 12.15 -8.39 -3.00
CA SER A 168 12.64 -9.23 -1.90
C SER A 168 13.45 -10.43 -2.38
N GLY A 169 13.16 -10.99 -3.55
CA GLY A 169 13.94 -12.08 -4.15
C GLY A 169 15.36 -11.65 -4.48
N CYS A 170 15.52 -10.49 -5.14
CA CYS A 170 16.81 -9.88 -5.40
C CYS A 170 17.51 -9.43 -4.11
N GLY A 171 16.78 -8.93 -3.10
CA GLY A 171 17.36 -8.58 -1.80
C GLY A 171 18.04 -9.77 -1.10
N VAL A 172 17.36 -10.91 -1.00
CA VAL A 172 17.93 -12.13 -0.41
C VAL A 172 19.03 -12.74 -1.30
N ALA A 173 18.86 -12.72 -2.63
CA ALA A 173 19.90 -13.17 -3.55
C ALA A 173 21.18 -12.32 -3.45
N SER A 174 21.06 -11.00 -3.34
CA SER A 174 22.20 -10.08 -3.17
C SER A 174 23.03 -10.43 -1.93
N LEU A 175 22.38 -10.79 -0.81
CA LEU A 175 23.04 -11.29 0.39
C LEU A 175 23.78 -12.62 0.14
N VAL A 176 23.18 -13.60 -0.55
CA VAL A 176 23.84 -14.89 -0.85
C VAL A 176 25.08 -14.69 -1.73
N TRP A 177 24.96 -13.90 -2.81
CA TRP A 177 26.09 -13.53 -3.65
C TRP A 177 27.19 -12.80 -2.85
N TYR A 178 26.79 -11.93 -1.91
CA TYR A 178 27.73 -11.18 -1.07
C TYR A 178 28.45 -12.04 -0.03
N VAL A 179 27.76 -13.01 0.60
CA VAL A 179 28.39 -14.00 1.49
C VAL A 179 29.46 -14.80 0.72
N GLY A 180 29.16 -15.22 -0.52
CA GLY A 180 30.16 -15.84 -1.39
C GLY A 180 31.35 -14.93 -1.67
N PHE A 181 31.09 -13.66 -2.02
CA PHE A 181 32.15 -12.66 -2.24
C PHE A 181 33.04 -12.46 -1.00
N VAL A 182 32.45 -12.24 0.18
CA VAL A 182 33.20 -12.07 1.45
C VAL A 182 34.05 -13.31 1.75
N GLY A 183 33.53 -14.51 1.52
CA GLY A 183 34.28 -15.76 1.69
C GLY A 183 35.48 -15.88 0.75
N VAL A 184 35.33 -15.53 -0.53
CA VAL A 184 36.43 -15.56 -1.51
C VAL A 184 37.46 -14.47 -1.22
N LEU A 185 37.02 -13.24 -0.92
CA LEU A 185 37.88 -12.12 -0.53
C LEU A 185 38.71 -12.43 0.72
N SER A 186 38.08 -13.07 1.72
CA SER A 186 38.77 -13.54 2.93
C SER A 186 39.82 -14.61 2.60
N ARG A 187 39.49 -15.56 1.72
CA ARG A 187 40.43 -16.62 1.31
C ARG A 187 41.62 -16.05 0.55
N GLU A 188 41.41 -15.07 -0.34
CA GLU A 188 42.50 -14.43 -1.08
C GLU A 188 43.44 -13.62 -0.17
N TYR A 189 42.91 -13.00 0.89
CA TYR A 189 43.70 -12.31 1.90
C TYR A 189 44.50 -13.28 2.80
N TRP A 190 43.86 -14.32 3.35
CA TRP A 190 44.50 -15.28 4.26
C TRP A 190 45.32 -16.37 3.56
N SER A 191 45.16 -16.54 2.25
CA SER A 191 45.92 -17.50 1.44
C SER A 191 46.17 -16.93 0.03
N PRO A 192 47.09 -15.95 -0.08
CA PRO A 192 47.41 -15.32 -1.36
C PRO A 192 47.89 -16.34 -2.39
N SER A 193 47.24 -16.36 -3.56
CA SER A 193 47.67 -17.17 -4.70
C SER A 193 48.77 -16.44 -5.48
N PRO A 194 49.75 -17.14 -6.07
CA PRO A 194 50.83 -16.50 -6.83
C PRO A 194 50.28 -15.79 -8.08
N GLY A 195 50.23 -14.46 -8.03
CA GLY A 195 49.67 -13.60 -9.06
C GLY A 195 49.43 -12.17 -8.57
N PRO A 196 48.86 -11.27 -9.40
CA PRO A 196 48.48 -9.92 -8.97
C PRO A 196 47.31 -9.99 -7.97
N ALA A 197 47.56 -9.56 -6.74
CA ALA A 197 46.56 -9.62 -5.66
C ALA A 197 45.40 -8.65 -5.89
N ILE A 198 44.16 -9.13 -5.71
CA ILE A 198 42.94 -8.31 -5.74
C ILE A 198 42.81 -7.46 -4.46
N VAL A 199 43.31 -7.99 -3.34
CA VAL A 199 43.45 -7.27 -2.07
C VAL A 199 44.80 -7.60 -1.42
N SER A 200 45.42 -6.57 -0.85
CA SER A 200 46.69 -6.59 -0.16
C SER A 200 46.59 -6.07 1.28
N THR A 201 45.55 -5.29 1.61
CA THR A 201 45.35 -4.75 2.97
C THR A 201 44.16 -5.40 3.69
N MET A 202 44.12 -5.23 5.02
CA MET A 202 43.01 -5.72 5.86
C MET A 202 41.74 -4.87 5.72
N ALA A 203 41.83 -3.65 5.16
CA ALA A 203 40.72 -2.69 5.12
C ALA A 203 39.53 -3.15 4.24
N PRO A 204 39.74 -3.66 2.99
CA PRO A 204 38.68 -4.32 2.22
C PRO A 204 37.97 -5.44 2.98
N VAL A 205 38.72 -6.28 3.69
CA VAL A 205 38.18 -7.43 4.43
C VAL A 205 37.26 -6.95 5.55
N ILE A 206 37.75 -6.07 6.44
CA ILE A 206 36.96 -5.48 7.54
C ILE A 206 35.69 -4.81 6.99
N LEU A 207 35.83 -3.96 5.98
CA LEU A 207 34.70 -3.23 5.39
C LEU A 207 33.67 -4.18 4.78
N SER A 208 34.11 -5.30 4.19
CA SER A 208 33.21 -6.32 3.65
C SER A 208 32.40 -7.03 4.74
N TYR A 209 32.99 -7.34 5.90
CA TYR A 209 32.25 -7.89 7.04
C TYR A 209 31.28 -6.88 7.67
N ILE A 210 31.63 -5.59 7.72
CA ILE A 210 30.71 -4.53 8.18
C ILE A 210 29.48 -4.45 7.26
N ILE A 211 29.68 -4.44 5.93
CA ILE A 211 28.58 -4.45 4.96
C ILE A 211 27.72 -5.71 5.12
N LEU A 212 28.34 -6.88 5.31
CA LEU A 212 27.62 -8.13 5.54
C LEU A 212 26.74 -8.08 6.80
N ALA A 213 27.26 -7.54 7.91
CA ALA A 213 26.49 -7.36 9.15
C ALA A 213 25.29 -6.43 8.96
N VAL A 214 25.44 -5.31 8.22
CA VAL A 214 24.33 -4.38 7.94
C VAL A 214 23.31 -5.01 6.97
N LEU A 215 23.75 -5.76 5.95
CA LEU A 215 22.86 -6.51 5.05
C LEU A 215 22.04 -7.57 5.82
N LEU A 216 22.67 -8.31 6.74
CA LEU A 216 21.98 -9.26 7.61
C LEU A 216 20.94 -8.57 8.50
N ALA A 217 21.28 -7.42 9.10
CA ALA A 217 20.33 -6.63 9.89
C ALA A 217 19.12 -6.15 9.07
N ILE A 218 19.32 -5.70 7.82
CA ILE A 218 18.24 -5.34 6.90
C ILE A 218 17.32 -6.54 6.66
N ILE A 219 17.86 -7.73 6.35
CA ILE A 219 17.06 -8.93 6.08
C ILE A 219 16.29 -9.41 7.32
N VAL A 220 16.89 -9.36 8.51
CA VAL A 220 16.22 -9.70 9.78
C VAL A 220 15.04 -8.78 10.05
N VAL A 221 15.20 -7.46 9.89
CA VAL A 221 14.13 -6.49 10.12
C VAL A 221 13.06 -6.53 9.02
N ALA A 222 13.45 -6.84 7.78
CA ALA A 222 12.54 -7.04 6.65
C ALA A 222 11.70 -8.33 6.73
N HIS A 223 12.02 -9.26 7.65
CA HIS A 223 11.28 -10.50 7.81
C HIS A 223 9.79 -10.23 8.11
N PRO A 224 8.83 -10.90 7.42
CA PRO A 224 7.40 -10.58 7.53
C PRO A 224 6.85 -10.50 8.97
N ALA A 225 7.29 -11.40 9.86
CA ALA A 225 6.84 -11.42 11.25
C ALA A 225 7.41 -10.27 12.12
N VAL A 226 8.48 -9.60 11.67
CA VAL A 226 9.08 -8.43 12.34
C VAL A 226 8.43 -7.16 11.81
N ARG A 227 8.47 -6.92 10.48
CA ARG A 227 7.90 -5.71 9.86
C ARG A 227 6.41 -5.53 10.17
N MET A 228 5.62 -6.61 10.21
CA MET A 228 4.18 -6.53 10.53
C MET A 228 3.89 -6.22 12.01
N LYS A 229 4.88 -6.35 12.91
CA LYS A 229 4.75 -6.02 14.34
C LYS A 229 5.40 -4.68 14.71
N ARG A 230 6.39 -4.22 13.93
CA ARG A 230 7.17 -3.00 14.17
C ARG A 230 7.43 -2.29 12.84
N HIS A 231 6.35 -1.85 12.19
CA HIS A 231 6.36 -1.26 10.85
C HIS A 231 7.33 -0.07 10.74
N ASP A 232 7.25 0.88 11.66
CA ASP A 232 7.97 2.15 11.52
C ASP A 232 9.47 1.99 11.79
N TYR A 233 9.83 1.13 12.76
CA TYR A 233 11.21 0.65 12.93
C TYR A 233 11.73 -0.04 11.66
N PHE A 234 10.91 -0.84 10.98
CA PHE A 234 11.28 -1.45 9.71
C PHE A 234 11.47 -0.40 8.61
N GLU A 235 10.55 0.55 8.43
CA GLU A 235 10.65 1.61 7.42
C GLU A 235 11.94 2.44 7.60
N LEU A 236 12.25 2.82 8.84
CA LEU A 236 13.41 3.64 9.18
C LEU A 236 14.73 2.85 9.08
N THR A 237 14.83 1.69 9.73
CA THR A 237 16.06 0.87 9.67
C THR A 237 16.36 0.42 8.25
N HIS A 238 15.37 -0.09 7.50
CA HIS A 238 15.60 -0.53 6.11
C HIS A 238 16.02 0.64 5.19
N ARG A 239 15.52 1.86 5.43
CA ARG A 239 15.95 3.07 4.70
C ARG A 239 17.40 3.43 4.99
N PHE A 240 17.72 3.72 6.25
CA PHE A 240 19.03 4.28 6.60
C PHE A 240 20.15 3.24 6.51
N SER A 241 19.89 1.97 6.88
CA SER A 241 20.84 0.88 6.64
C SER A 241 21.06 0.62 5.15
N GLY A 242 20.03 0.79 4.31
CA GLY A 242 20.18 0.71 2.85
C GLY A 242 21.11 1.79 2.29
N TRP A 243 20.99 3.03 2.76
CA TRP A 243 21.91 4.13 2.38
C TRP A 243 23.34 3.87 2.86
N LEU A 244 23.49 3.41 4.12
CA LEU A 244 24.78 3.03 4.69
C LEU A 244 25.45 1.92 3.87
N VAL A 245 24.71 0.86 3.51
CA VAL A 245 25.19 -0.22 2.65
C VAL A 245 25.69 0.32 1.31
N VAL A 246 24.94 1.20 0.63
CA VAL A 246 25.37 1.80 -0.64
C VAL A 246 26.65 2.64 -0.49
N ALA A 247 26.75 3.45 0.56
CA ALA A 247 27.96 4.25 0.83
C ALA A 247 29.18 3.38 1.14
N LEU A 248 29.03 2.35 1.98
CA LEU A 248 30.09 1.41 2.32
C LEU A 248 30.52 0.56 1.12
N PHE A 249 29.57 0.11 0.27
CA PHE A 249 29.90 -0.55 -1.01
C PHE A 249 30.71 0.35 -1.94
N PHE A 250 30.42 1.66 -1.98
CA PHE A 250 31.16 2.60 -2.81
C PHE A 250 32.59 2.78 -2.29
N ALA A 251 32.77 2.91 -0.98
CA ALA A 251 34.10 2.92 -0.35
C ALA A 251 34.87 1.60 -0.60
N LEU A 252 34.21 0.43 -0.44
CA LEU A 252 34.82 -0.87 -0.70
C LEU A 252 35.26 -1.02 -2.16
N LEU A 253 34.40 -0.62 -3.10
CA LEU A 253 34.69 -0.66 -4.52
C LEU A 253 35.90 0.23 -4.85
N LEU A 254 36.01 1.43 -4.27
CA LEU A 254 37.15 2.32 -4.47
C LEU A 254 38.46 1.72 -3.93
N ILE A 255 38.46 1.16 -2.70
CA ILE A 255 39.67 0.60 -2.08
C ILE A 255 40.13 -0.65 -2.85
N VAL A 256 39.24 -1.61 -3.10
CA VAL A 256 39.56 -2.83 -3.88
C VAL A 256 40.01 -2.47 -5.30
N SER A 257 39.36 -1.49 -5.94
CA SER A 257 39.79 -1.02 -7.26
C SER A 257 41.16 -0.33 -7.21
N HIS A 258 41.51 0.36 -6.13
CA HIS A 258 42.84 0.95 -5.98
C HIS A 258 43.91 -0.14 -5.87
N GLU A 259 43.76 -1.08 -4.93
CA GLU A 259 44.71 -2.18 -4.72
C GLU A 259 44.88 -3.03 -6.00
N ALA A 260 43.76 -3.44 -6.62
CA ALA A 260 43.79 -4.19 -7.87
C ALA A 260 44.38 -3.38 -9.05
N SER A 261 44.12 -2.08 -9.16
CA SER A 261 44.65 -1.24 -10.25
C SER A 261 46.16 -1.01 -10.12
N GLN A 262 46.68 -0.89 -8.90
CA GLN A 262 48.13 -0.85 -8.63
C GLN A 262 48.79 -2.17 -9.04
N SER A 263 48.24 -3.32 -8.62
CA SER A 263 48.77 -4.65 -8.96
C SER A 263 48.84 -4.94 -10.47
N GLN A 264 48.03 -4.24 -11.27
CA GLN A 264 47.92 -4.41 -12.72
C GLN A 264 48.59 -3.28 -13.52
N GLY A 265 49.23 -2.30 -12.87
CA GLY A 265 49.86 -1.16 -13.54
C GLY A 265 48.88 -0.28 -14.33
N LYS A 266 47.61 -0.20 -13.91
CA LYS A 266 46.54 0.52 -14.62
C LYS A 266 46.17 1.83 -13.91
N PRO A 267 45.69 2.86 -14.63
CA PRO A 267 45.05 4.01 -14.00
C PRO A 267 43.70 3.64 -13.38
N LEU A 268 43.48 4.02 -12.11
CA LEU A 268 42.28 3.68 -11.34
C LEU A 268 40.96 4.01 -12.06
N ALA A 269 40.87 5.16 -12.73
CA ALA A 269 39.68 5.55 -13.49
C ALA A 269 39.35 4.57 -14.63
N LYS A 270 40.38 4.06 -15.33
CA LYS A 270 40.20 3.07 -16.41
C LYS A 270 39.80 1.70 -15.86
N PHE A 271 40.27 1.35 -14.65
CA PHE A 271 39.83 0.14 -13.95
C PHE A 271 38.36 0.25 -13.53
N LEU A 272 37.98 1.31 -12.79
CA LEU A 272 36.61 1.54 -12.31
C LEU A 272 35.57 1.54 -13.44
N ILE A 273 35.83 2.27 -14.54
CA ILE A 273 34.91 2.35 -15.69
C ILE A 273 34.70 0.99 -16.37
N SER A 274 35.66 0.06 -16.26
CA SER A 274 35.55 -1.30 -16.81
C SER A 274 34.74 -2.27 -15.92
N LEU A 275 34.40 -1.90 -14.69
CA LEU A 275 33.63 -2.75 -13.77
C LEU A 275 32.11 -2.52 -13.92
N PRO A 276 31.31 -3.57 -14.19
CA PRO A 276 29.84 -3.46 -14.19
C PRO A 276 29.29 -2.99 -12.83
N SER A 277 29.88 -3.46 -11.72
CA SER A 277 29.53 -3.06 -10.35
C SER A 277 29.63 -1.54 -10.11
N PHE A 278 30.57 -0.83 -10.74
CA PHE A 278 30.66 0.63 -10.66
C PHE A 278 29.40 1.28 -11.26
N TRP A 279 29.05 0.92 -12.49
CA TRP A 279 27.86 1.46 -13.16
C TRP A 279 26.56 1.09 -12.45
N PHE A 280 26.42 -0.15 -11.97
CA PHE A 280 25.26 -0.56 -11.19
C PHE A 280 25.12 0.25 -9.89
N LEU A 281 26.24 0.58 -9.23
CA LEU A 281 26.23 1.36 -8.00
C LEU A 281 25.93 2.84 -8.26
N ILE A 282 26.47 3.44 -9.33
CA ILE A 282 26.12 4.80 -9.77
C ILE A 282 24.62 4.91 -10.10
N ILE A 283 24.05 3.97 -10.85
CA ILE A 283 22.61 3.95 -11.15
C ILE A 283 21.78 3.77 -9.87
N THR A 284 22.24 2.94 -8.92
CA THR A 284 21.60 2.76 -7.60
C THR A 284 21.60 4.06 -6.79
N ILE A 285 22.72 4.80 -6.76
CA ILE A 285 22.85 6.09 -6.08
C ILE A 285 21.90 7.12 -6.71
N ILE A 286 21.87 7.23 -8.05
CA ILE A 286 20.96 8.14 -8.77
C ILE A 286 19.50 7.78 -8.48
N ALA A 287 19.15 6.49 -8.49
CA ALA A 287 17.80 6.03 -8.15
C ALA A 287 17.41 6.38 -6.71
N ILE A 288 18.31 6.18 -5.74
CA ILE A 288 18.07 6.54 -4.34
C ILE A 288 17.88 8.05 -4.17
N ILE A 289 18.69 8.89 -4.82
CA ILE A 289 18.68 10.36 -4.65
C ILE A 289 17.48 11.03 -5.36
N GLN A 290 17.11 10.58 -6.56
CA GLN A 290 16.15 11.28 -7.42
C GLN A 290 14.78 11.57 -6.75
N PRO A 291 14.16 10.67 -5.96
CA PRO A 291 12.90 10.95 -5.27
C PRO A 291 12.99 12.04 -4.20
N TRP A 292 14.17 12.27 -3.61
CA TRP A 292 14.42 13.31 -2.60
C TRP A 292 14.63 14.69 -3.21
N LEU A 293 15.23 14.78 -4.41
CA LEU A 293 15.34 16.05 -5.15
C LEU A 293 13.96 16.62 -5.54
N LEU A 294 12.98 15.72 -5.73
CA LEU A 294 11.59 16.07 -6.01
C LEU A 294 10.71 16.18 -4.74
N LEU A 295 11.31 16.12 -3.54
CA LEU A 295 10.57 16.31 -2.29
C LEU A 295 10.05 17.75 -2.20
N ARG A 296 8.79 17.92 -1.80
CA ARG A 296 8.15 19.24 -1.66
C ARG A 296 7.26 19.28 -0.42
N LYS A 297 7.34 20.37 0.33
CA LYS A 297 6.30 20.75 1.30
C LYS A 297 5.22 21.51 0.53
N VAL A 298 3.97 21.06 0.62
CA VAL A 298 2.82 21.66 -0.07
C VAL A 298 1.79 22.14 0.94
N ALA A 299 1.04 23.18 0.58
CA ALA A 299 -0.16 23.58 1.31
C ALA A 299 -1.24 22.49 1.19
N VAL A 300 -2.11 22.42 2.20
CA VAL A 300 -3.20 21.44 2.30
C VAL A 300 -4.41 22.12 2.91
N ARG A 301 -5.58 22.03 2.25
CA ARG A 301 -6.86 22.44 2.84
C ARG A 301 -7.58 21.19 3.35
N ALA A 302 -7.81 21.10 4.66
CA ALA A 302 -8.59 20.04 5.26
C ALA A 302 -10.10 20.36 5.22
N GLU A 303 -10.91 19.35 4.92
CA GLU A 303 -12.36 19.30 5.12
C GLU A 303 -12.62 18.22 6.19
N PRO A 304 -12.88 18.59 7.46
CA PRO A 304 -13.27 17.65 8.50
C PRO A 304 -14.65 17.06 8.19
N LEU A 305 -14.75 15.73 8.06
CA LEU A 305 -16.00 15.05 7.75
C LEU A 305 -16.67 14.49 9.02
N SER A 306 -15.85 13.97 9.94
CA SER A 306 -16.27 13.45 11.24
C SER A 306 -15.06 13.31 12.18
N THR A 307 -15.30 12.89 13.43
CA THR A 307 -14.23 12.47 14.37
C THR A 307 -13.48 11.20 13.92
N HIS A 308 -13.91 10.56 12.83
CA HIS A 308 -13.28 9.37 12.24
C HIS A 308 -12.63 9.63 10.87
N ALA A 309 -12.98 10.72 10.16
CA ALA A 309 -12.45 11.00 8.83
C ALA A 309 -12.29 12.50 8.52
N THR A 310 -11.23 12.83 7.76
CA THR A 310 -11.02 14.14 7.14
C THR A 310 -10.56 13.94 5.70
N ARG A 311 -10.95 14.86 4.81
CA ARG A 311 -10.48 14.90 3.44
C ARG A 311 -9.44 16.00 3.30
N LEU A 312 -8.33 15.69 2.65
CA LEU A 312 -7.25 16.63 2.40
C LEU A 312 -7.25 17.01 0.91
N HIS A 313 -7.46 18.29 0.61
CA HIS A 313 -7.42 18.83 -0.74
C HIS A 313 -6.05 19.38 -1.11
N PHE A 314 -5.72 19.27 -2.39
CA PHE A 314 -4.47 19.69 -3.00
C PHE A 314 -4.74 20.34 -4.36
N ASP A 315 -4.13 21.49 -4.60
CA ASP A 315 -4.28 22.38 -5.77
C ASP A 315 -3.03 22.42 -6.68
N HIS A 316 -1.97 21.74 -6.28
CA HIS A 316 -0.63 21.85 -6.88
C HIS A 316 -0.39 20.91 -8.08
N ALA A 317 -1.34 20.04 -8.45
CA ALA A 317 -1.21 19.06 -9.54
C ALA A 317 -2.58 18.46 -9.93
N ILE A 318 -2.62 17.80 -11.08
CA ILE A 318 -3.74 16.91 -11.49
C ILE A 318 -3.44 15.47 -11.03
N THR A 319 -4.45 14.76 -10.51
CA THR A 319 -4.39 13.29 -10.36
C THR A 319 -5.17 12.58 -11.46
N THR A 320 -4.91 11.28 -11.62
CA THR A 320 -5.60 10.42 -12.60
C THR A 320 -5.93 9.06 -11.96
N PHE A 321 -6.74 8.26 -12.66
CA PHE A 321 -7.20 6.93 -12.26
C PHE A 321 -6.16 6.11 -11.49
N GLY A 322 -6.53 5.59 -10.32
CA GLY A 322 -5.71 4.67 -9.55
C GLY A 322 -4.38 5.21 -9.01
N LYS A 323 -4.12 6.52 -9.04
CA LYS A 323 -2.92 7.12 -8.44
C LYS A 323 -3.05 7.36 -6.93
N GLY A 324 -1.93 7.26 -6.23
CA GLY A 324 -1.77 7.61 -4.82
C GLY A 324 -0.65 8.62 -4.57
N ILE A 325 -0.81 9.38 -3.48
CA ILE A 325 0.16 10.32 -2.93
C ILE A 325 0.80 9.71 -1.68
N GLN A 326 2.09 9.96 -1.46
CA GLN A 326 2.77 9.66 -0.21
C GLN A 326 2.96 10.95 0.57
N LEU A 327 2.46 10.99 1.80
CA LEU A 327 2.43 12.16 2.69
C LEU A 327 3.20 11.89 3.98
N SER A 328 3.84 12.93 4.51
CA SER A 328 4.43 12.92 5.85
C SER A 328 4.37 14.30 6.51
N LYS A 329 4.48 14.33 7.84
CA LYS A 329 4.66 15.57 8.61
C LYS A 329 6.14 15.98 8.69
N HIS A 330 7.08 15.05 8.49
CA HIS A 330 8.52 15.30 8.60
C HIS A 330 9.29 14.53 7.51
N PRO A 331 10.16 15.19 6.72
CA PRO A 331 10.67 14.64 5.46
C PRO A 331 11.39 13.30 5.61
N LEU A 332 12.14 13.11 6.69
CA LEU A 332 12.97 11.91 6.92
C LEU A 332 12.27 10.79 7.73
N ARG A 333 11.07 11.03 8.28
CA ARG A 333 10.34 10.05 9.11
C ARG A 333 9.34 9.24 8.26
N ASP A 334 8.17 8.96 8.79
CA ASP A 334 7.24 7.91 8.36
C ASP A 334 6.38 8.40 7.17
N TRP A 335 6.11 7.52 6.20
CA TRP A 335 5.46 7.90 4.93
C TRP A 335 4.14 7.18 4.67
N HIS A 336 3.03 7.88 4.91
CA HIS A 336 1.69 7.33 4.76
C HIS A 336 1.19 7.49 3.31
N SER A 337 0.77 6.39 2.70
CA SER A 337 0.30 6.35 1.31
C SER A 337 -1.23 6.43 1.26
N PHE A 338 -1.76 7.43 0.57
CA PHE A 338 -3.20 7.63 0.39
C PHE A 338 -3.55 7.62 -1.10
N ALA A 339 -4.65 6.96 -1.46
CA ALA A 339 -5.20 7.07 -2.81
C ALA A 339 -5.77 8.46 -3.06
N THR A 340 -5.73 8.90 -4.31
CA THR A 340 -6.17 10.24 -4.72
C THR A 340 -7.30 10.18 -5.74
N PHE A 341 -8.19 11.16 -5.69
CA PHE A 341 -9.33 11.31 -6.60
C PHE A 341 -9.50 12.79 -6.98
N PRO A 342 -9.95 13.11 -8.21
CA PRO A 342 -10.18 14.49 -8.62
C PRO A 342 -11.31 15.12 -7.79
N ASP A 343 -11.24 16.43 -7.56
CA ASP A 343 -12.36 17.16 -6.98
C ASP A 343 -13.47 17.39 -8.03
N ALA A 344 -14.71 17.51 -7.54
CA ALA A 344 -15.90 17.67 -8.38
C ALA A 344 -16.01 19.06 -9.04
N ALA A 345 -15.37 20.04 -8.44
CA ALA A 345 -15.22 21.40 -8.94
C ALA A 345 -13.74 21.80 -8.70
N PRO A 346 -13.14 22.60 -9.60
CA PRO A 346 -11.76 23.04 -9.44
C PRO A 346 -11.61 24.02 -8.25
N ALA A 347 -10.37 24.23 -7.81
CA ALA A 347 -10.06 25.10 -6.69
C ALA A 347 -9.98 26.59 -7.08
N GLY A 348 -10.60 27.42 -6.24
CA GLY A 348 -10.51 28.89 -6.32
C GLY A 348 -11.21 29.53 -7.53
N PRO A 349 -11.23 30.87 -7.59
CA PRO A 349 -11.91 31.62 -8.66
C PRO A 349 -11.27 31.41 -10.04
N ASN A 350 -10.02 30.98 -10.10
CA ASN A 350 -9.28 30.77 -11.35
C ASN A 350 -9.43 29.36 -11.92
N GLY A 351 -10.22 28.49 -11.27
CA GLY A 351 -10.49 27.13 -11.75
C GLY A 351 -9.25 26.23 -11.83
N SER A 352 -8.32 26.31 -10.87
CA SER A 352 -7.15 25.42 -10.89
C SER A 352 -7.56 23.96 -10.62
N PRO A 353 -7.06 22.98 -11.40
CA PRO A 353 -7.40 21.57 -11.16
C PRO A 353 -6.93 21.10 -9.78
N SER A 354 -7.84 20.57 -8.97
CA SER A 354 -7.52 20.05 -7.63
C SER A 354 -7.90 18.58 -7.48
N PHE A 355 -7.25 17.93 -6.51
CA PHE A 355 -7.54 16.56 -6.12
C PHE A 355 -7.57 16.45 -4.61
N SER A 356 -8.20 15.38 -4.13
CA SER A 356 -8.28 15.04 -2.73
C SER A 356 -7.66 13.68 -2.43
N CYS A 357 -7.31 13.47 -1.16
CA CYS A 357 -7.28 12.15 -0.55
C CYS A 357 -8.19 12.09 0.68
N LEU A 358 -8.64 10.88 1.04
CA LEU A 358 -9.45 10.63 2.23
C LEU A 358 -8.56 10.01 3.31
N VAL A 359 -8.49 10.65 4.47
CA VAL A 359 -7.78 10.17 5.67
C VAL A 359 -8.83 9.71 6.68
N SER A 360 -8.67 8.50 7.21
CA SER A 360 -9.55 7.97 8.26
C SER A 360 -8.74 7.36 9.39
N LYS A 361 -9.29 7.38 10.61
CA LYS A 361 -8.59 7.00 11.83
C LYS A 361 -8.25 5.50 11.85
N ALA A 362 -6.99 5.18 11.57
CA ALA A 362 -6.45 3.81 11.55
C ALA A 362 -5.20 3.63 12.44
N GLY A 363 -4.53 4.73 12.82
CA GLY A 363 -3.34 4.77 13.67
C GLY A 363 -2.91 6.21 13.95
N ASP A 364 -1.90 6.40 14.78
CA ASP A 364 -1.61 7.68 15.46
C ASP A 364 -1.49 8.88 14.52
N TRP A 365 -0.69 8.77 13.45
CA TRP A 365 -0.56 9.83 12.43
C TRP A 365 -1.91 10.25 11.84
N THR A 366 -2.80 9.30 11.55
CA THR A 366 -4.14 9.58 11.01
C THR A 366 -5.07 10.19 12.06
N ALA A 367 -5.01 9.72 13.31
CA ALA A 367 -5.81 10.25 14.40
C ALA A 367 -5.44 11.71 14.69
N GLU A 368 -4.14 11.98 14.82
CA GLU A 368 -3.59 13.32 15.05
C GLU A 368 -3.88 14.26 13.86
N THR A 369 -3.88 13.75 12.62
CA THR A 369 -4.23 14.52 11.39
C THR A 369 -5.73 14.83 11.27
N ILE A 370 -6.60 14.04 11.90
CA ILE A 370 -8.05 14.32 11.99
C ILE A 370 -8.33 15.32 13.13
N GLN A 371 -7.65 15.17 14.26
CA GLN A 371 -7.83 16.02 15.44
C GLN A 371 -7.19 17.42 15.27
N ASN A 372 -6.01 17.48 14.66
CA ASN A 372 -5.24 18.69 14.43
C ASN A 372 -4.86 18.78 12.94
N PRO A 373 -5.78 19.25 12.05
CA PRO A 373 -5.55 19.21 10.63
C PRO A 373 -4.37 20.09 10.18
N PRO A 374 -3.36 19.54 9.50
CA PRO A 374 -2.15 20.27 9.14
C PRO A 374 -2.38 21.17 7.91
N THR A 375 -1.97 22.43 8.00
CA THR A 375 -2.02 23.38 6.85
C THR A 375 -1.00 23.06 5.76
N HIS A 376 0.02 22.26 6.08
CA HIS A 376 1.08 21.86 5.17
C HIS A 376 1.55 20.43 5.43
N LEU A 377 1.83 19.68 4.38
CA LEU A 377 2.44 18.35 4.46
C LEU A 377 3.61 18.21 3.48
N TRP A 378 4.54 17.31 3.78
CA TRP A 378 5.56 16.87 2.84
C TRP A 378 4.97 15.81 1.92
N LYS A 379 5.15 15.98 0.62
CA LYS A 379 4.86 14.96 -0.40
C LYS A 379 6.13 14.50 -1.09
N ARG A 380 6.13 13.25 -1.56
CA ARG A 380 7.12 12.80 -2.56
C ARG A 380 6.81 13.38 -3.94
N GLY A 381 7.82 13.43 -4.81
CA GLY A 381 7.72 14.07 -6.11
C GLY A 381 6.64 13.51 -7.01
N VAL A 382 6.66 12.18 -7.19
CA VAL A 382 5.87 11.44 -8.18
C VAL A 382 4.67 10.76 -7.51
N LEU A 383 3.47 10.91 -8.10
CA LEU A 383 2.29 10.11 -7.72
C LEU A 383 2.44 8.68 -8.25
N LEU A 384 2.22 7.68 -7.40
CA LEU A 384 2.40 6.26 -7.74
C LEU A 384 1.11 5.65 -8.27
N TYR A 385 1.19 4.78 -9.28
CA TYR A 385 0.07 3.89 -9.61
C TYR A 385 -0.09 2.83 -8.51
N GLY A 386 -1.25 2.83 -7.85
CA GLY A 386 -1.67 1.78 -6.93
C GLY A 386 -2.32 0.61 -7.65
N PHE A 387 -2.58 -0.49 -6.93
CA PHE A 387 -3.22 -1.69 -7.50
C PHE A 387 -4.59 -1.40 -8.16
N ALA A 388 -5.31 -0.35 -7.74
CA ALA A 388 -6.54 0.11 -8.38
C ALA A 388 -6.36 0.46 -9.87
N TYR A 389 -5.18 0.97 -10.29
CA TYR A 389 -4.87 1.22 -11.70
C TYR A 389 -4.95 -0.06 -12.55
N ALA A 390 -4.65 -1.21 -11.95
CA ALA A 390 -4.77 -2.52 -12.62
C ALA A 390 -6.20 -2.89 -13.00
N MET A 391 -7.23 -2.23 -12.45
CA MET A 391 -8.62 -2.47 -12.84
C MET A 391 -8.98 -1.85 -14.20
N ARG A 392 -8.13 -0.96 -14.75
CA ARG A 392 -8.32 -0.30 -16.06
C ARG A 392 -8.58 -1.30 -17.20
N VAL A 393 -7.90 -2.46 -17.16
CA VAL A 393 -7.95 -3.48 -18.24
C VAL A 393 -9.28 -4.23 -18.30
N PHE A 394 -10.14 -4.15 -17.28
CA PHE A 394 -11.46 -4.79 -17.29
C PHE A 394 -12.53 -3.86 -17.87
N ARG A 395 -13.65 -4.44 -18.33
CA ARG A 395 -14.84 -3.71 -18.82
C ARG A 395 -15.83 -3.42 -17.70
N ARG A 396 -16.08 -4.44 -16.85
CA ARG A 396 -17.03 -4.39 -15.72
C ARG A 396 -16.32 -4.91 -14.46
N VAL A 397 -16.33 -4.12 -13.39
CA VAL A 397 -15.63 -4.43 -12.14
C VAL A 397 -16.55 -4.20 -10.95
N ILE A 398 -16.69 -5.20 -10.08
CA ILE A 398 -17.32 -5.01 -8.77
C ILE A 398 -16.28 -4.48 -7.80
N VAL A 399 -16.61 -3.41 -7.08
CA VAL A 399 -15.77 -2.77 -6.07
C VAL A 399 -16.34 -3.05 -4.69
N VAL A 400 -15.77 -4.05 -4.02
CA VAL A 400 -16.12 -4.46 -2.66
C VAL A 400 -15.25 -3.69 -1.70
N THR A 401 -15.86 -3.00 -0.74
CA THR A 401 -15.12 -2.10 0.14
C THR A 401 -15.73 -1.99 1.53
N THR A 402 -14.91 -1.71 2.53
CA THR A 402 -15.37 -1.56 3.91
C THR A 402 -14.79 -0.34 4.61
N GLY A 403 -15.62 0.46 5.25
CA GLY A 403 -15.19 1.67 5.96
C GLY A 403 -14.36 2.59 5.07
N SER A 404 -13.17 2.96 5.55
CA SER A 404 -12.22 3.86 4.87
C SER A 404 -11.65 3.32 3.56
N GLY A 405 -11.86 2.04 3.23
CA GLY A 405 -11.56 1.46 1.92
C GLY A 405 -12.25 2.18 0.76
N ILE A 406 -13.31 2.97 1.03
CA ILE A 406 -13.96 3.81 0.02
C ILE A 406 -13.02 4.88 -0.57
N GLY A 407 -12.06 5.40 0.21
CA GLY A 407 -11.12 6.42 -0.28
C GLY A 407 -10.33 5.98 -1.52
N PRO A 408 -9.70 4.79 -1.51
CA PRO A 408 -9.14 4.18 -2.71
C PRO A 408 -10.14 3.83 -3.82
N CYS A 409 -11.41 3.57 -3.49
CA CYS A 409 -12.46 3.39 -4.50
C CYS A 409 -12.72 4.69 -5.27
N LEU A 410 -12.74 5.85 -4.60
CA LEU A 410 -12.94 7.15 -5.25
C LEU A 410 -11.87 7.46 -6.32
N SER A 411 -10.67 6.85 -6.26
CA SER A 411 -9.63 7.01 -7.29
C SER A 411 -10.07 6.53 -8.68
N PHE A 412 -11.16 5.76 -8.78
CA PHE A 412 -11.76 5.36 -10.05
C PHE A 412 -12.51 6.51 -10.75
N LEU A 413 -12.75 7.65 -10.09
CA LEU A 413 -13.28 8.88 -10.71
C LEU A 413 -12.21 9.64 -11.54
N GLY A 414 -10.93 9.24 -11.47
CA GLY A 414 -9.83 9.92 -12.16
C GLY A 414 -9.66 9.60 -13.65
N ASP A 415 -10.68 9.05 -14.32
CA ASP A 415 -10.73 8.79 -15.77
C ASP A 415 -12.16 8.47 -16.20
N ASP A 416 -12.67 9.16 -17.21
CA ASP A 416 -14.00 8.92 -17.78
C ASP A 416 -14.05 7.58 -18.52
N ASN A 417 -12.93 7.12 -19.08
CA ASN A 417 -12.78 5.82 -19.74
C ASN A 417 -12.41 4.69 -18.75
N ARG A 418 -12.86 4.80 -17.49
CA ARG A 418 -12.82 3.73 -16.48
C ARG A 418 -13.69 2.50 -16.87
N PRO A 419 -13.50 1.32 -16.24
CA PRO A 419 -14.50 0.25 -16.29
C PRO A 419 -15.86 0.73 -15.76
N ALA A 420 -16.95 0.12 -16.22
CA ALA A 420 -18.24 0.20 -15.54
C ALA A 420 -18.14 -0.47 -14.16
N LEU A 421 -18.75 0.14 -13.15
CA LEU A 421 -18.61 -0.25 -11.75
C LEU A 421 -19.93 -0.65 -11.12
N ARG A 422 -19.86 -1.62 -10.20
CA ARG A 422 -20.89 -1.88 -9.19
C ARG A 422 -20.22 -1.84 -7.81
N VAL A 423 -20.68 -1.00 -6.90
CA VAL A 423 -20.07 -0.73 -5.59
C VAL A 423 -20.83 -1.45 -4.49
N LEU A 424 -20.11 -2.26 -3.70
CA LEU A 424 -20.62 -2.95 -2.52
C LEU A 424 -19.84 -2.43 -1.31
N TRP A 425 -20.40 -1.46 -0.59
CA TRP A 425 -19.73 -0.75 0.50
C TRP A 425 -20.40 -1.04 1.86
N GLN A 426 -19.69 -1.71 2.76
CA GLN A 426 -20.16 -1.95 4.13
C GLN A 426 -19.40 -1.08 5.13
N THR A 427 -20.10 -0.17 5.83
CA THR A 427 -19.47 0.74 6.80
C THR A 427 -20.42 1.09 7.94
N ARG A 428 -19.85 1.49 9.09
CA ARG A 428 -20.61 2.14 10.15
C ARG A 428 -21.06 3.53 9.69
N ALA A 429 -22.34 3.85 9.87
CA ALA A 429 -22.96 5.17 9.71
C ALA A 429 -22.38 6.00 8.55
N PRO A 430 -22.52 5.57 7.28
CA PRO A 430 -21.81 6.13 6.13
C PRO A 430 -21.96 7.64 6.01
N LEU A 431 -23.21 8.13 6.07
CA LEU A 431 -23.54 9.55 5.95
C LEU A 431 -22.93 10.39 7.09
N LYS A 432 -23.01 9.90 8.34
CA LYS A 432 -22.47 10.56 9.54
C LYS A 432 -20.94 10.53 9.60
N THR A 433 -20.31 9.55 8.97
CA THR A 433 -18.86 9.32 9.02
C THR A 433 -18.11 10.05 7.90
N TYR A 434 -18.71 10.12 6.70
CA TYR A 434 -18.05 10.63 5.49
C TYR A 434 -18.75 11.84 4.86
N GLY A 435 -19.95 12.21 5.33
CA GLY A 435 -20.71 13.34 4.80
C GLY A 435 -21.30 13.10 3.41
N GLU A 436 -22.29 13.92 3.07
CA GLU A 436 -23.03 13.80 1.81
C GLU A 436 -22.15 14.04 0.56
N GLY A 437 -21.10 14.86 0.68
CA GLY A 437 -20.11 15.06 -0.39
C GLY A 437 -19.43 13.76 -0.83
N VAL A 438 -19.13 12.85 0.11
CA VAL A 438 -18.58 11.51 -0.22
C VAL A 438 -19.67 10.58 -0.74
N MET A 439 -20.89 10.59 -0.16
CA MET A 439 -22.02 9.81 -0.70
C MET A 439 -22.29 10.16 -2.18
N ASN A 440 -22.20 11.44 -2.53
CA ASN A 440 -22.37 11.94 -3.90
C ASN A 440 -21.14 11.72 -4.80
N LEU A 441 -19.98 11.34 -4.25
CA LEU A 441 -18.86 10.79 -5.03
C LEU A 441 -19.08 9.29 -5.29
N VAL A 442 -19.64 8.53 -4.33
CA VAL A 442 -19.98 7.10 -4.51
C VAL A 442 -21.11 6.91 -5.54
N ARG A 443 -22.20 7.68 -5.44
CA ARG A 443 -23.29 7.71 -6.45
C ARG A 443 -22.83 8.11 -7.87
N ARG A 444 -21.65 8.75 -7.99
CA ARG A 444 -20.99 9.05 -9.27
C ARG A 444 -19.97 8.00 -9.71
N MET A 445 -19.61 7.04 -8.86
CA MET A 445 -18.89 5.83 -9.29
C MET A 445 -19.83 4.81 -9.90
N ASP A 446 -20.98 4.63 -9.26
CA ASP A 446 -22.03 3.68 -9.57
C ASP A 446 -23.38 4.35 -9.26
N PRO A 447 -24.30 4.47 -10.23
CA PRO A 447 -25.62 5.09 -10.01
C PRO A 447 -26.49 4.38 -8.97
N ASP A 448 -26.26 3.09 -8.73
CA ASP A 448 -27.06 2.23 -7.86
C ASP A 448 -26.14 1.42 -6.92
N PRO A 449 -25.47 2.10 -5.95
CA PRO A 449 -24.46 1.48 -5.10
C PRO A 449 -25.09 0.79 -3.88
N ILE A 450 -24.71 -0.46 -3.64
CA ILE A 450 -25.16 -1.23 -2.48
C ILE A 450 -24.36 -0.77 -1.25
N VAL A 451 -24.94 0.14 -0.47
CA VAL A 451 -24.33 0.68 0.77
C VAL A 451 -25.02 0.09 2.00
N LEU A 452 -24.28 -0.71 2.77
CA LEU A 452 -24.74 -1.36 3.99
C LEU A 452 -24.25 -0.58 5.22
N ASP A 453 -25.19 0.02 5.96
CA ASP A 453 -24.89 0.68 7.25
C ASP A 453 -24.85 -0.34 8.39
N THR A 454 -23.67 -0.59 8.94
CA THR A 454 -23.50 -1.59 9.99
C THR A 454 -24.01 -1.17 11.37
N ASP A 455 -24.45 0.07 11.56
CA ASP A 455 -25.24 0.45 12.75
C ASP A 455 -26.73 0.09 12.60
N GLN A 456 -27.19 -0.24 11.38
CA GLN A 456 -28.60 -0.59 11.09
C GLN A 456 -28.77 -2.08 10.82
N VAL A 457 -27.97 -2.67 9.92
CA VAL A 457 -28.08 -4.08 9.48
C VAL A 457 -27.01 -5.01 10.07
N GLY A 458 -26.23 -4.52 11.04
CA GLY A 458 -25.09 -5.25 11.61
C GLY A 458 -23.98 -5.51 10.58
N ARG A 459 -23.22 -6.60 10.73
CA ARG A 459 -22.16 -7.00 9.78
C ARG A 459 -22.58 -8.21 8.95
N VAL A 460 -22.92 -7.98 7.69
CA VAL A 460 -23.28 -8.98 6.70
C VAL A 460 -22.01 -9.68 6.17
N ASP A 461 -22.09 -11.00 5.90
CA ASP A 461 -21.05 -11.68 5.11
C ASP A 461 -21.19 -11.24 3.65
N MET A 462 -20.18 -10.54 3.13
CA MET A 462 -20.24 -10.00 1.77
C MET A 462 -20.19 -11.10 0.70
N LEU A 463 -19.73 -12.33 1.01
CA LEU A 463 -19.42 -13.32 -0.03
C LEU A 463 -20.63 -13.78 -0.87
N PRO A 464 -21.83 -14.08 -0.33
CA PRO A 464 -23.00 -14.41 -1.14
C PRO A 464 -23.42 -13.24 -2.04
N LEU A 465 -23.52 -12.04 -1.46
CA LEU A 465 -23.85 -10.79 -2.16
C LEU A 465 -22.91 -10.51 -3.34
N ILE A 466 -21.59 -10.69 -3.15
CA ILE A 466 -20.61 -10.54 -4.23
C ILE A 466 -20.84 -11.58 -5.32
N LEU A 467 -21.10 -12.85 -4.96
CA LEU A 467 -21.30 -13.92 -5.94
C LEU A 467 -22.59 -13.74 -6.75
N GLN A 468 -23.64 -13.19 -6.15
CA GLN A 468 -24.86 -12.75 -6.83
C GLN A 468 -24.55 -11.61 -7.81
N GLN A 469 -23.99 -10.50 -7.33
CA GLN A 469 -23.67 -9.34 -8.17
C GLN A 469 -22.68 -9.68 -9.29
N VAL A 470 -21.76 -10.63 -9.10
CA VAL A 470 -20.86 -11.14 -10.16
C VAL A 470 -21.65 -11.76 -11.34
N LYS A 471 -22.80 -12.40 -11.09
CA LYS A 471 -23.70 -12.87 -12.15
C LYS A 471 -24.43 -11.70 -12.80
N GLU A 472 -25.18 -10.94 -12.00
CA GLU A 472 -26.11 -9.90 -12.47
C GLU A 472 -25.40 -8.78 -13.24
N PHE A 473 -24.22 -8.37 -12.78
CA PHE A 473 -23.41 -7.34 -13.44
C PHE A 473 -22.52 -7.89 -14.56
N GLU A 474 -22.48 -9.21 -14.78
CA GLU A 474 -21.53 -9.92 -15.66
C GLU A 474 -20.08 -9.49 -15.42
N ALA A 475 -19.65 -9.47 -14.15
CA ALA A 475 -18.39 -8.85 -13.75
C ALA A 475 -17.15 -9.63 -14.23
N GLU A 476 -16.26 -8.98 -14.98
CA GLU A 476 -14.99 -9.58 -15.41
C GLU A 476 -13.98 -9.71 -14.24
N ALA A 477 -14.11 -8.87 -13.21
CA ALA A 477 -13.24 -8.86 -12.03
C ALA A 477 -13.92 -8.29 -10.77
N VAL A 478 -13.40 -8.67 -9.61
CA VAL A 478 -13.75 -8.11 -8.29
C VAL A 478 -12.53 -7.44 -7.66
N CYS A 479 -12.65 -6.15 -7.34
CA CYS A 479 -11.67 -5.35 -6.61
C CYS A 479 -12.10 -5.29 -5.14
N VAL A 480 -11.27 -5.76 -4.22
CA VAL A 480 -11.56 -5.82 -2.77
C VAL A 480 -10.67 -4.86 -2.00
N ILE A 481 -11.26 -3.87 -1.33
CA ILE A 481 -10.56 -2.83 -0.56
C ILE A 481 -11.05 -2.83 0.89
N SER A 482 -10.42 -3.64 1.73
CA SER A 482 -10.78 -3.82 3.14
C SER A 482 -9.55 -3.92 4.03
N ASN A 483 -9.73 -4.26 5.31
CA ASN A 483 -8.63 -4.65 6.20
C ASN A 483 -7.90 -5.91 5.67
N PRO A 484 -6.67 -6.20 6.14
CA PRO A 484 -5.87 -7.30 5.60
C PRO A 484 -6.53 -8.68 5.70
N LYS A 485 -7.22 -8.97 6.80
CA LYS A 485 -7.85 -10.28 7.04
C LYS A 485 -9.04 -10.52 6.11
N LEU A 486 -9.94 -9.54 6.01
CA LEU A 486 -11.14 -9.66 5.17
C LEU A 486 -10.80 -9.60 3.68
N THR A 487 -9.84 -8.76 3.28
CA THR A 487 -9.31 -8.72 1.90
C THR A 487 -8.75 -10.09 1.50
N ALA A 488 -7.89 -10.68 2.34
CA ALA A 488 -7.28 -11.99 2.06
C ALA A 488 -8.34 -13.10 1.97
N ARG A 489 -9.33 -13.12 2.87
CA ARG A 489 -10.45 -14.09 2.84
C ARG A 489 -11.26 -13.97 1.54
N ILE A 490 -11.80 -12.78 1.23
CA ILE A 490 -12.68 -12.61 0.07
C ILE A 490 -11.94 -12.88 -1.25
N VAL A 491 -10.69 -12.40 -1.40
CA VAL A 491 -9.90 -12.66 -2.62
C VAL A 491 -9.59 -14.16 -2.77
N TYR A 492 -9.28 -14.86 -1.67
CA TYR A 492 -9.11 -16.32 -1.68
C TYR A 492 -10.41 -17.05 -2.06
N ASP A 493 -11.52 -16.75 -1.38
CA ASP A 493 -12.81 -17.41 -1.57
C ASP A 493 -13.35 -17.22 -3.01
N LEU A 494 -13.09 -16.07 -3.63
CA LEU A 494 -13.44 -15.80 -5.03
C LEU A 494 -12.50 -16.49 -6.02
N GLU A 495 -11.17 -16.37 -5.86
CA GLU A 495 -10.22 -17.00 -6.79
C GLU A 495 -10.30 -18.54 -6.73
N ALA A 496 -10.57 -19.13 -5.56
CA ALA A 496 -10.78 -20.57 -5.38
C ALA A 496 -12.01 -21.08 -6.15
N ARG A 497 -13.06 -20.27 -6.28
CA ARG A 497 -14.29 -20.55 -7.05
C ARG A 497 -14.18 -20.15 -8.53
N GLY A 498 -13.05 -19.58 -8.93
CA GLY A 498 -12.70 -19.24 -10.31
C GLY A 498 -12.82 -17.76 -10.67
N THR A 499 -13.63 -16.98 -9.93
CA THR A 499 -13.84 -15.54 -10.14
C THR A 499 -12.50 -14.78 -10.05
N PRO A 500 -12.18 -13.88 -11.01
CA PRO A 500 -10.97 -13.05 -10.90
C PRO A 500 -11.14 -12.02 -9.77
N ALA A 501 -10.40 -12.19 -8.67
CA ALA A 501 -10.40 -11.26 -7.54
C ALA A 501 -9.01 -10.67 -7.30
N PHE A 502 -8.99 -9.41 -6.86
CA PHE A 502 -7.80 -8.59 -6.65
C PHE A 502 -7.99 -7.73 -5.40
N GLY A 503 -6.90 -7.39 -4.73
CA GLY A 503 -6.90 -6.53 -3.54
C GLY A 503 -5.49 -6.04 -3.22
N PRO A 504 -5.35 -5.04 -2.34
CA PRO A 504 -4.05 -4.49 -1.97
C PRO A 504 -3.19 -5.56 -1.28
N ILE A 505 -1.88 -5.49 -1.52
CA ILE A 505 -0.89 -6.20 -0.70
C ILE A 505 -0.49 -5.27 0.45
N PHE A 506 -0.42 -5.83 1.65
CA PHE A 506 0.06 -5.13 2.84
C PHE A 506 1.55 -5.43 3.02
N ASP A 507 2.37 -4.92 2.09
CA ASP A 507 3.84 -5.02 2.04
C ASP A 507 4.55 -3.66 1.86
N SER A 508 3.90 -2.61 2.37
CA SER A 508 4.55 -1.37 2.81
C SER A 508 5.77 -1.68 3.66
#